data_AF-A0A660UNQ8-F1
#
_entry.id   AF-A0A660UNQ8-F1
#
_cell.length_a   1.000
_cell.length_b   1.000
_cell.length_c   1.000
_cell.angle_alpha   90.00
_cell.angle_beta   90.00
_cell.angle_gamma   90.00
#
_symmetry.space_group_name_H-M   'P 1'
#
loop_
_entity.id
_entity.type
_entity.pdbx_description
1 polymer ?
#
loop_
_entity_poly.entity_id
_entity_poly.type
_entity_poly.pdbx_seq_one_letter_code
_entity_poly.pdbx_strand_id
1 'polypeptide(L)'
;MNENARNHDDEIQDLKDELEKFKQEKERVRAIVGKIGGVPAAQTKIINIVFAVLIAAFLLVSIAGGEKLRPLMLELTIVALSVKIVFLIHLQSRVNHFQLWVMSAIEWRMNEMMKIVKSLAKNM
;
A
#
# COMPACT_ATOMS: atom_id res chain seq x y z
N MET A 1 -31.98 -8.98 -43.96
CA MET A 1 -31.49 -8.90 -42.55
C MET A 1 -30.46 -7.79 -42.52
N ASN A 2 -30.75 -6.71 -41.78
CA ASN A 2 -30.20 -5.37 -42.01
C ASN A 2 -28.71 -5.26 -41.66
N GLU A 3 -27.88 -4.85 -42.62
CA GLU A 3 -26.42 -4.74 -42.51
C GLU A 3 -25.99 -3.78 -41.39
N ASN A 4 -26.82 -2.76 -41.10
CA ASN A 4 -26.61 -1.79 -40.03
C ASN A 4 -26.73 -2.40 -38.60
N ALA A 5 -27.49 -3.48 -38.44
CA ALA A 5 -27.61 -4.15 -37.14
C ALA A 5 -26.38 -5.00 -36.82
N ARG A 6 -25.74 -5.62 -37.83
CA ARG A 6 -24.49 -6.36 -37.66
C ARG A 6 -23.33 -5.45 -37.26
N ASN A 7 -23.17 -4.29 -37.91
CA ASN A 7 -22.10 -3.35 -37.56
C ASN A 7 -22.19 -2.87 -36.10
N HIS A 8 -23.39 -2.57 -35.60
CA HIS A 8 -23.54 -2.18 -34.19
C HIS A 8 -23.32 -3.34 -33.22
N ASP A 9 -23.72 -4.56 -33.58
CA ASP A 9 -23.44 -5.74 -32.75
C ASP A 9 -21.92 -6.03 -32.70
N ASP A 10 -21.22 -5.85 -33.81
CA ASP A 10 -19.76 -6.00 -33.92
C ASP A 10 -19.02 -4.89 -33.13
N GLU A 11 -19.44 -3.63 -33.21
CA GLU A 11 -18.90 -2.53 -32.40
C GLU A 11 -19.09 -2.75 -30.90
N ILE A 12 -20.28 -3.23 -30.49
CA ILE A 12 -20.56 -3.54 -29.08
C ILE A 12 -19.71 -4.72 -28.60
N GLN A 13 -19.40 -5.67 -29.49
CA GLN A 13 -18.55 -6.79 -29.19
C GLN A 13 -17.08 -6.37 -29.03
N ASP A 14 -16.56 -5.51 -29.91
CA ASP A 14 -15.22 -4.94 -29.80
C ASP A 14 -15.05 -4.11 -28.52
N LEU A 15 -16.04 -3.29 -28.17
CA LEU A 15 -16.04 -2.50 -26.93
C LEU A 15 -16.03 -3.40 -25.67
N LYS A 16 -16.69 -4.56 -25.71
CA LYS A 16 -16.67 -5.52 -24.60
C LYS A 16 -15.31 -6.18 -24.46
N ASP A 17 -14.69 -6.58 -25.57
CA ASP A 17 -13.36 -7.17 -25.58
C ASP A 17 -12.29 -6.19 -25.08
N GLU A 18 -12.40 -4.93 -25.47
CA GLU A 18 -11.51 -3.87 -24.99
C GLU A 18 -11.70 -3.63 -23.48
N LEU A 19 -12.95 -3.59 -22.99
CA LEU A 19 -13.26 -3.46 -21.58
C LEU A 19 -12.69 -4.63 -20.75
N GLU A 20 -12.73 -5.85 -21.29
CA GLU A 20 -12.21 -7.04 -20.62
C GLU A 20 -10.68 -7.02 -20.53
N LYS A 21 -10.00 -6.58 -21.60
CA LYS A 21 -8.55 -6.30 -21.57
C LYS A 21 -8.20 -5.24 -20.54
N PHE A 22 -8.96 -4.14 -20.46
CA PHE A 22 -8.77 -3.11 -19.43
C PHE A 22 -8.94 -3.63 -18.01
N LYS A 23 -9.92 -4.51 -17.76
CA LYS A 23 -10.10 -5.14 -16.44
C LYS A 23 -8.90 -6.01 -16.07
N GLN A 24 -8.39 -6.81 -17.00
CA GLN A 24 -7.21 -7.65 -16.76
C GLN A 24 -5.96 -6.82 -16.47
N GLU A 25 -5.72 -5.74 -17.22
CA GLU A 25 -4.60 -4.84 -16.95
C GLU A 25 -4.74 -4.15 -15.59
N LYS A 26 -5.95 -3.68 -15.25
CA LYS A 26 -6.23 -3.08 -13.94
C LYS A 26 -5.94 -4.07 -12.80
N GLU A 27 -6.29 -5.33 -12.97
CA GLU A 27 -6.07 -6.36 -11.97
C GLU A 27 -4.59 -6.72 -11.83
N ARG A 28 -3.84 -6.77 -12.94
CA ARG A 28 -2.37 -6.90 -12.92
C ARG A 28 -1.70 -5.73 -12.21
N VAL A 29 -2.10 -4.49 -12.53
CA VAL A 29 -1.58 -3.29 -11.87
C VAL A 29 -1.91 -3.33 -10.38
N ARG A 30 -3.14 -3.71 -10.00
CA ARG A 30 -3.52 -3.91 -8.59
C ARG A 30 -2.66 -4.96 -7.89
N ALA A 31 -2.35 -6.09 -8.54
CA ALA A 31 -1.52 -7.14 -7.97
C ALA A 31 -0.06 -6.68 -7.78
N ILE A 32 0.49 -5.93 -8.73
CA ILE A 32 1.82 -5.30 -8.64
C ILE A 32 1.85 -4.28 -7.50
N VAL A 33 0.85 -3.39 -7.45
CA VAL A 33 0.67 -2.41 -6.37
C VAL A 33 0.52 -3.10 -5.02
N GLY A 34 -0.23 -4.20 -4.93
CA GLY A 34 -0.39 -5.00 -3.71
C GLY A 34 0.90 -5.69 -3.26
N LYS A 35 1.74 -6.15 -4.21
CA LYS A 35 3.07 -6.69 -3.92
C LYS A 35 4.03 -5.62 -3.40
N ILE A 36 3.95 -4.39 -3.90
CA ILE A 36 4.85 -3.29 -3.50
C ILE A 36 4.37 -2.61 -2.21
N GLY A 37 3.05 -2.45 -2.06
CA GLY A 37 2.39 -1.88 -0.89
C GLY A 37 2.34 -2.80 0.33
N GLY A 38 2.82 -4.04 0.19
CA GLY A 38 2.81 -5.03 1.25
C GLY A 38 1.39 -5.37 1.68
N VAL A 39 0.74 -6.31 1.00
CA VAL A 39 -0.35 -7.07 1.65
C VAL A 39 0.22 -7.50 3.00
N PRO A 40 -0.40 -7.16 4.14
CA PRO A 40 0.12 -7.53 5.45
C PRO A 40 0.18 -9.06 5.50
N ALA A 41 1.35 -9.60 5.18
CA ALA A 41 1.59 -11.02 5.14
C ALA A 41 1.31 -11.55 6.55
N ALA A 42 0.83 -12.79 6.66
CA ALA A 42 0.66 -13.44 7.97
C ALA A 42 1.93 -13.30 8.83
N GLN A 43 3.11 -13.22 8.19
CA GLN A 43 4.40 -12.93 8.81
C GLN A 43 4.47 -11.60 9.59
N THR A 44 3.94 -10.49 9.07
CA THR A 44 3.96 -9.21 9.82
C THR A 44 3.01 -9.24 11.02
N LYS A 45 1.88 -9.94 10.90
CA LYS A 45 0.98 -10.20 12.04
C LYS A 45 1.67 -11.04 13.12
N ILE A 46 2.37 -12.12 12.72
CA ILE A 46 3.11 -13.00 13.64
C ILE A 46 4.22 -12.20 14.36
N ILE A 47 5.01 -11.41 13.63
CA ILE A 47 6.07 -10.57 14.22
C ILE A 47 5.47 -9.59 15.23
N ASN A 48 4.32 -8.98 14.92
CA ASN A 48 3.67 -8.05 15.84
C ASN A 48 3.18 -8.74 17.12
N ILE A 49 2.62 -9.94 17.01
CA ILE A 49 2.18 -10.77 18.15
C ILE A 49 3.38 -11.17 19.00
N VAL A 50 4.47 -11.66 18.39
CA VAL A 50 5.69 -12.05 19.10
C VAL A 50 6.23 -10.87 19.91
N PHE A 51 6.35 -9.68 19.30
CA PHE A 51 6.79 -8.48 20.03
C PHE A 51 5.83 -8.07 21.15
N ALA A 52 4.51 -8.21 20.95
CA ALA A 52 3.54 -7.88 21.98
C ALA A 52 3.67 -8.81 23.20
N VAL A 53 3.83 -10.11 22.95
CA VAL A 53 4.09 -11.12 24.00
C VAL A 53 5.42 -10.83 24.71
N LEU A 54 6.46 -10.45 23.97
CA LEU A 54 7.78 -10.16 24.53
C LEU A 54 7.75 -8.93 25.46
N ILE A 55 7.07 -7.85 25.05
CA ILE A 55 6.86 -6.65 25.89
C ILE A 55 6.01 -6.99 27.12
N ALA A 56 4.93 -7.77 26.96
CA ALA A 56 4.09 -8.20 28.07
C ALA A 56 4.87 -9.06 29.07
N ALA A 57 5.74 -9.96 28.60
CA ALA A 57 6.60 -10.76 29.46
C ALA A 57 7.58 -9.89 30.26
N PHE A 58 8.23 -8.91 29.64
CA PHE A 58 9.11 -7.99 30.36
C PHE A 58 8.37 -7.17 31.42
N LEU A 59 7.15 -6.72 31.14
CA LEU A 59 6.32 -6.03 32.13
C LEU A 59 5.92 -6.94 33.30
N LEU A 60 5.54 -8.18 33.04
CA LEU A 60 5.19 -9.14 34.09
C LEU A 60 6.39 -9.48 34.97
N VAL A 61 7.57 -9.71 34.37
CA VAL A 61 8.82 -9.95 35.10
C VAL A 61 9.23 -8.71 35.90
N SER A 62 9.02 -7.50 35.38
CA SER A 62 9.27 -6.26 36.12
C SER A 62 8.39 -6.15 37.37
N ILE A 63 7.11 -6.51 37.26
CA ILE A 63 6.19 -6.49 38.41
C ILE A 63 6.58 -7.55 39.45
N ALA A 64 6.97 -8.76 39.01
CA ALA A 64 7.32 -9.88 39.89
C ALA A 64 8.74 -9.80 40.50
N GLY A 65 9.68 -9.13 39.84
CA GLY A 65 11.11 -9.11 40.18
C GLY A 65 11.52 -8.25 41.39
N GLY A 66 10.57 -7.60 42.07
CA GLY A 66 10.85 -6.74 43.23
C GLY A 66 11.55 -5.41 42.90
N GLU A 67 11.84 -4.60 43.93
CA GLU A 67 12.29 -3.20 43.76
C GLU A 67 13.66 -3.05 43.07
N LYS A 68 14.56 -4.03 43.20
CA LYS A 68 15.89 -3.96 42.59
C LYS A 68 15.89 -4.22 41.08
N LEU A 69 15.01 -5.09 40.58
CA LEU A 69 14.96 -5.47 39.16
C LEU A 69 13.96 -4.61 38.36
N ARG A 70 13.01 -3.96 39.04
CA ARG A 70 12.04 -3.05 38.43
C ARG A 70 12.64 -2.00 37.50
N PRO A 71 13.59 -1.14 37.93
CA PRO A 71 14.11 -0.07 37.08
C PRO A 71 14.85 -0.62 35.86
N LEU A 72 15.65 -1.67 36.04
CA LEU A 72 16.43 -2.30 34.97
C LEU A 72 15.52 -2.93 33.90
N MET A 73 14.45 -3.62 34.32
CA MET A 73 13.48 -4.20 33.38
C MET A 73 12.63 -3.13 32.66
N LEU A 74 12.34 -2.01 33.31
CA LEU A 74 11.65 -0.89 32.68
C LEU A 74 12.49 -0.24 31.58
N GLU A 75 13.78 0.00 31.85
CA GLU A 75 14.72 0.51 30.83
C GLU A 75 14.82 -0.46 29.64
N LEU A 76 14.95 -1.76 29.90
CA LEU A 76 15.00 -2.78 28.86
C LEU A 76 13.72 -2.81 28.02
N THR A 77 12.56 -2.62 28.66
CA THR A 77 11.25 -2.55 27.99
C THR A 77 11.17 -1.33 27.08
N ILE A 78 11.63 -0.17 27.53
CA ILE A 78 11.66 1.07 26.74
C ILE A 78 12.58 0.93 25.53
N VAL A 79 13.76 0.31 25.70
CA VAL A 79 14.70 0.03 24.60
C VAL A 79 14.08 -0.96 23.60
N ALA A 80 13.44 -2.03 24.07
CA ALA A 80 12.77 -2.98 23.18
C ALA A 80 11.63 -2.31 22.38
N LEU A 81 10.89 -1.40 23.01
CA LEU A 81 9.83 -0.63 22.37
C LEU A 81 10.39 0.33 21.30
N SER A 82 11.49 1.02 21.59
CA SER A 82 12.12 1.94 20.62
C SER A 82 12.62 1.19 19.38
N VAL A 83 13.26 0.03 19.56
CA VAL A 83 13.69 -0.84 18.46
C VAL A 83 12.48 -1.29 17.61
N LYS A 84 11.35 -1.64 18.24
CA LYS A 84 10.13 -2.01 17.52
C LYS A 84 9.61 -0.86 16.66
N ILE A 85 9.62 0.37 17.16
CA ILE A 85 9.19 1.55 16.40
C ILE A 85 10.08 1.75 15.18
N VAL A 86 11.41 1.67 15.33
CA VAL A 86 12.36 1.77 14.21
C VAL A 86 12.13 0.67 13.18
N PHE A 87 11.90 -0.57 13.64
CA PHE A 87 11.59 -1.70 12.77
C PHE A 87 10.31 -1.48 11.97
N LEU A 88 9.24 -0.96 12.60
CA LEU A 88 7.99 -0.64 11.91
C LEU A 88 8.17 0.47 10.86
N ILE A 89 8.93 1.52 11.19
CA ILE A 89 9.24 2.61 10.24
C ILE A 89 10.02 2.05 9.03
N HIS A 90 11.00 1.17 9.28
CA HIS A 90 11.77 0.54 8.22
C HIS A 90 10.89 -0.32 7.29
N LEU A 91 9.96 -1.10 7.87
CA LEU A 91 8.99 -1.87 7.10
C LEU A 91 8.05 -0.99 6.25
N GLN A 92 7.62 0.16 6.80
CA GLN A 92 6.71 1.09 6.13
C GLN A 92 7.38 1.91 5.02
N SER A 93 8.71 2.12 5.09
CA SER A 93 9.46 3.00 4.20
C SER A 93 9.31 2.69 2.71
N ARG A 94 9.32 1.39 2.32
CA ARG A 94 9.18 0.99 0.91
C ARG A 94 7.81 1.30 0.32
N VAL A 95 6.76 1.10 1.12
CA VAL A 95 5.38 1.40 0.70
C VAL A 95 5.20 2.91 0.54
N ASN A 96 5.73 3.69 1.48
CA ASN A 96 5.64 5.14 1.44
C ASN A 96 6.35 5.73 0.22
N HIS A 97 7.56 5.24 -0.10
CA HIS A 97 8.28 5.66 -1.31
C HIS A 97 7.49 5.33 -2.58
N PHE A 98 6.86 4.16 -2.64
CA PHE A 98 6.03 3.79 -3.78
C PHE A 98 4.77 4.66 -3.90
N GLN A 99 4.09 4.93 -2.78
CA GLN A 99 2.91 5.82 -2.76
C GLN A 99 3.26 7.22 -3.25
N LEU A 100 4.40 7.78 -2.80
CA LEU A 100 4.93 9.05 -3.30
C LEU A 100 5.21 9.01 -4.80
N TRP A 101 5.88 7.96 -5.27
CA TRP A 101 6.22 7.82 -6.68
C TRP A 101 4.98 7.76 -7.59
N VAL A 102 3.95 7.01 -7.18
CA VAL A 102 2.67 6.95 -7.91
C VAL A 102 1.96 8.30 -7.90
N MET A 103 1.94 8.99 -6.75
CA MET A 103 1.32 10.30 -6.63
C MET A 103 1.99 11.33 -7.56
N SER A 104 3.33 11.37 -7.59
CA SER A 104 4.09 12.24 -8.49
C SER A 104 3.85 11.92 -9.96
N ALA A 105 3.73 10.64 -10.33
CA ALA A 105 3.43 10.23 -11.69
C ALA A 105 2.02 10.69 -12.13
N ILE A 106 1.03 10.57 -11.25
CA ILE A 106 -0.34 11.06 -11.50
C ILE A 106 -0.37 12.58 -11.58
N GLU A 107 0.31 13.27 -10.68
CA GLU A 107 0.41 14.74 -10.67
C GLU A 107 1.00 15.24 -11.99
N TRP A 108 2.10 14.64 -12.45
CA TRP A 108 2.73 14.99 -13.72
C TRP A 108 1.79 14.76 -14.91
N ARG A 109 1.15 13.58 -15.00
CA ARG A 109 0.16 13.26 -16.05
C ARG A 109 -1.02 14.22 -16.04
N MET A 110 -1.56 14.54 -14.87
CA MET A 110 -2.67 15.48 -14.71
C MET A 110 -2.27 16.89 -15.18
N ASN A 111 -1.05 17.32 -14.88
CA ASN A 111 -0.53 18.61 -15.31
C ASN A 111 -0.37 18.68 -16.85
N GLU A 112 0.09 17.61 -17.49
CA GLU A 112 0.15 17.54 -18.96
C GLU A 112 -1.24 17.62 -19.60
N MET A 113 -2.21 16.86 -19.09
CA MET A 113 -3.60 16.93 -19.57
C MET A 113 -4.15 18.35 -19.40
N MET A 114 -3.86 19.02 -18.28
CA MET A 114 -4.29 20.39 -18.06
C MET A 114 -3.69 21.38 -19.07
N LYS A 115 -2.43 21.17 -19.51
CA LYS A 115 -1.81 21.96 -20.58
C LYS A 115 -2.49 21.73 -21.92
N ILE A 116 -2.81 20.49 -22.26
CA ILE A 116 -3.53 20.12 -23.49
C ILE A 116 -4.93 20.74 -23.49
N VAL A 117 -5.66 20.64 -22.39
CA VAL A 117 -6.99 21.26 -22.27
C VAL A 117 -6.91 22.77 -22.43
N LYS A 118 -5.92 23.43 -21.80
CA LYS A 118 -5.70 24.88 -21.97
C LYS A 118 -5.33 25.28 -23.39
N SER A 119 -4.51 24.51 -24.10
CA SER A 119 -4.16 24.82 -25.49
C SER A 119 -5.35 24.65 -26.42
N LEU A 120 -6.18 23.62 -26.22
CA LEU A 120 -7.43 23.43 -26.96
C LEU A 120 -8.43 24.56 -26.70
N ALA A 121 -8.58 24.97 -25.44
CA ALA A 121 -9.45 26.08 -25.07
C ALA A 121 -8.97 27.45 -25.61
N LYS A 122 -7.67 27.60 -25.92
CA LYS A 122 -7.11 28.81 -26.52
C LYS A 122 -7.23 28.84 -28.05
N ASN A 123 -7.34 27.66 -28.67
CA ASN A 123 -7.44 27.49 -30.12
C ASN A 123 -8.91 27.42 -30.60
N MET A 124 -9.87 27.39 -29.68
CA MET A 124 -11.29 27.70 -29.90
C MET A 124 -11.52 29.20 -29.68
#